data_AF-A0A953SKA1-F1
#
_entry.id   AF-A0A953SKA1-F1
#
_cell.length_a   1.000
_cell.length_b   1.000
_cell.length_c   1.000
_cell.angle_alpha   90.00
_cell.angle_beta   90.00
_cell.angle_gamma   90.00
#
_symmetry.space_group_name_H-M   'P 1'
#
loop_
_entity.id
_entity.type
_entity.pdbx_description
1 polymer ?
#
loop_
_entity_poly.entity_id
_entity_poly.type
_entity_poly.pdbx_seq_one_letter_code
_entity_poly.pdbx_strand_id
1 'polypeptide(L)'
;VDVCVEGQVAFADAAFPGTTDYVELEAGTYAIRVTQSGAGCGSAAVISADLPLEADEDVTVVALNELSEIEPLVLIDDNTAPTSGNAKVRFVHAGPDAPTVDITLTDGTTLFDDVSFKEASDYLEVPAGTYDLQVRDETGANVVLALDDVGLGAGRIYTVFAVGFLTGEPALDALVAEDN
;
A
#
# COMPACT_ATOMS: atom_id res chain seq x y z
N VAL A 1 5.20 12.06 7.82
CA VAL A 1 5.71 12.99 6.79
C VAL A 1 4.60 13.95 6.40
N ASP A 2 4.94 15.11 5.84
CA ASP A 2 3.95 15.95 5.16
C ASP A 2 4.02 15.68 3.66
N VAL A 3 2.87 15.61 3.01
CA VAL A 3 2.73 15.46 1.55
C VAL A 3 2.27 16.79 0.99
N CYS A 4 3.05 17.30 0.05
CA CYS A 4 2.86 18.59 -0.58
C CYS A 4 2.53 18.42 -2.06
N VAL A 5 1.48 19.11 -2.51
CA VAL A 5 1.04 19.19 -3.91
C VAL A 5 1.15 20.65 -4.33
N GLU A 6 1.90 20.94 -5.39
CA GLU A 6 2.12 22.32 -5.88
C GLU A 6 2.62 23.29 -4.80
N GLY A 7 3.43 22.77 -3.87
CA GLY A 7 4.01 23.54 -2.76
C GLY A 7 3.02 23.85 -1.62
N GLN A 8 1.82 23.27 -1.62
CA GLN A 8 0.86 23.35 -0.52
C GLN A 8 0.75 22.01 0.20
N VAL A 9 0.58 22.02 1.53
CA VAL A 9 0.38 20.78 2.30
C VAL A 9 -1.00 20.23 1.97
N ALA A 10 -1.04 19.04 1.36
CA ALA A 10 -2.26 18.26 1.13
C ALA A 10 -2.55 17.36 2.33
N PHE A 11 -1.52 16.69 2.84
CA PHE A 11 -1.61 15.83 4.02
C PHE A 11 -0.51 16.18 5.00
N ALA A 12 -0.86 16.33 6.27
CA ALA A 12 0.08 16.63 7.35
C ALA A 12 0.23 15.43 8.27
N ASP A 13 1.42 15.27 8.85
CA ASP A 13 1.66 14.31 9.93
C ASP A 13 1.30 12.85 9.59
N ALA A 14 1.41 12.44 8.32
CA ALA A 14 1.19 11.06 7.91
C ALA A 14 2.15 10.12 8.64
N ALA A 15 1.61 9.19 9.44
CA ALA A 15 2.37 8.29 10.29
C ALA A 15 2.81 7.02 9.53
N PHE A 16 3.82 6.34 10.07
CA PHE A 16 4.23 5.02 9.60
C PHE A 16 3.98 3.96 10.69
N PRO A 17 3.43 2.78 10.34
CA PRO A 17 2.72 2.49 9.09
C PRO A 17 1.38 3.26 9.06
N GLY A 18 0.89 3.63 7.89
CA GLY A 18 -0.37 4.34 7.74
C GLY A 18 -0.65 4.83 6.32
N THR A 19 -1.88 5.22 6.07
CA THR A 19 -2.34 5.85 4.83
C THR A 19 -3.00 7.20 5.12
N THR A 20 -3.26 7.97 4.07
CA THR A 20 -4.11 9.16 4.10
C THR A 20 -5.37 8.88 3.29
N ASP A 21 -6.39 9.73 3.44
CA ASP A 21 -7.51 9.74 2.50
C ASP A 21 -7.06 10.22 1.11
N TYR A 22 -7.93 10.06 0.12
CA TYR A 22 -7.71 10.53 -1.24
C TYR A 22 -7.92 12.04 -1.35
N VAL A 23 -7.25 12.66 -2.32
CA VAL A 23 -7.48 14.06 -2.68
C VAL A 23 -7.89 14.14 -4.15
N GLU A 24 -9.04 14.77 -4.40
CA GLU A 24 -9.53 14.99 -5.76
C GLU A 24 -8.73 16.11 -6.43
N LEU A 25 -8.14 15.79 -7.59
CA LEU A 25 -7.37 16.71 -8.41
C LEU A 25 -7.86 16.62 -9.86
N GLU A 26 -7.81 17.74 -10.57
CA GLU A 26 -8.08 17.73 -12.01
C GLU A 26 -6.98 16.97 -12.76
N ALA A 27 -7.28 16.39 -13.92
CA ALA A 27 -6.27 15.76 -14.75
C ALA A 27 -5.13 16.75 -15.10
N GLY A 28 -3.88 16.32 -14.94
CA GLY A 28 -2.72 17.19 -15.07
C GLY A 28 -1.45 16.57 -14.53
N THR A 29 -0.36 17.33 -14.52
CA THR A 29 0.90 16.91 -13.90
C THR A 29 1.14 17.77 -12.67
N TYR A 30 1.35 17.13 -11.53
CA TYR A 30 1.52 17.79 -10.24
C TYR A 30 2.90 17.57 -9.66
N ALA A 31 3.52 18.63 -9.16
CA ALA A 31 4.74 18.54 -8.39
C ALA A 31 4.41 18.02 -6.98
N ILE A 32 4.74 16.74 -6.75
CA ILE A 32 4.56 16.07 -5.46
C ILE A 32 5.89 16.10 -4.69
N ARG A 33 5.82 16.56 -3.45
CA ARG A 33 6.96 16.57 -2.52
C ARG A 33 6.55 15.92 -1.21
N VAL A 34 7.41 15.08 -0.66
CA VAL A 34 7.26 14.55 0.70
C VAL A 34 8.34 15.19 1.57
N THR A 35 7.94 15.82 2.67
CA THR A 35 8.86 16.48 3.61
C THR A 35 8.73 15.90 5.02
N GLN A 36 9.70 16.21 5.88
CA GLN A 36 9.56 15.91 7.30
C GLN A 36 8.34 16.63 7.86
N SER A 37 7.59 15.95 8.74
CA SER A 37 6.39 16.54 9.36
C SER A 37 6.71 17.86 10.07
N GLY A 38 5.88 18.88 9.81
CA GLY A 38 6.03 20.23 10.33
C GLY A 38 7.16 21.06 9.72
N ALA A 39 7.96 20.53 8.78
CA ALA A 39 9.04 21.27 8.13
C ALA A 39 8.54 22.24 7.05
N GLY A 40 7.33 22.00 6.53
CA GLY A 40 6.68 22.81 5.49
C GLY A 40 7.17 22.50 4.07
N CYS A 41 6.35 22.82 3.07
CA CYS A 41 6.59 22.41 1.67
C CYS A 41 7.78 23.04 0.96
N GLY A 42 8.34 24.12 1.53
CA GLY A 42 9.57 24.75 1.03
C GLY A 42 10.86 24.10 1.55
N SER A 43 10.77 23.12 2.44
CA SER A 43 11.95 22.46 3.01
C SER A 43 12.60 21.47 2.03
N ALA A 44 13.73 20.90 2.46
CA ALA A 44 14.28 19.72 1.83
C ALA A 44 13.20 18.63 1.79
N ALA A 45 12.97 18.08 0.60
CA ALA A 45 12.04 16.99 0.39
C ALA A 45 12.81 15.68 0.32
N VAL A 46 12.23 14.65 0.91
CA VAL A 46 12.77 13.28 0.88
C VAL A 46 12.30 12.52 -0.36
N ILE A 47 11.12 12.88 -0.89
CA ILE A 47 10.66 12.52 -2.23
C ILE A 47 10.32 13.81 -2.98
N SER A 48 10.70 13.91 -4.25
CA SER A 48 10.31 15.00 -5.15
C SER A 48 10.13 14.42 -6.55
N ALA A 49 8.91 14.48 -7.09
CA ALA A 49 8.58 13.95 -8.39
C ALA A 49 7.44 14.73 -9.05
N ASP A 50 7.35 14.63 -10.37
CA ASP A 50 6.20 15.08 -11.14
C ASP A 50 5.27 13.88 -11.35
N LEU A 51 4.04 13.96 -10.85
CA LEU A 51 3.02 12.91 -10.96
C LEU A 51 2.02 13.29 -12.07
N PRO A 52 2.04 12.63 -13.23
CA PRO A 52 0.95 12.74 -14.19
C PRO A 52 -0.28 12.01 -13.63
N LEU A 53 -1.44 12.66 -13.70
CA LEU A 53 -2.74 12.12 -13.38
C LEU A 53 -3.64 12.25 -14.60
N GLU A 54 -4.19 11.14 -15.07
CA GLU A 54 -5.21 11.14 -16.11
C GLU A 54 -6.61 11.38 -15.51
N ALA A 55 -7.59 11.66 -16.37
CA ALA A 55 -8.97 11.79 -15.92
C ALA A 55 -9.54 10.42 -15.54
N ASP A 56 -10.39 10.39 -14.52
CA ASP A 56 -11.03 9.17 -14.01
C ASP A 56 -10.03 8.10 -13.53
N GLU A 57 -8.83 8.51 -13.09
CA GLU A 57 -7.79 7.65 -12.53
C GLU A 57 -7.63 7.90 -11.03
N ASP A 58 -7.70 6.82 -10.25
CA ASP A 58 -7.39 6.81 -8.83
C ASP A 58 -5.98 6.26 -8.63
N VAL A 59 -5.17 6.95 -7.82
CA VAL A 59 -3.75 6.62 -7.65
C VAL A 59 -3.34 6.61 -6.18
N THR A 60 -2.72 5.51 -5.76
CA THR A 60 -2.03 5.40 -4.49
C THR A 60 -0.53 5.58 -4.68
N VAL A 61 0.08 6.51 -3.94
CA VAL A 61 1.54 6.69 -3.92
C VAL A 61 2.11 6.15 -2.62
N VAL A 62 2.92 5.11 -2.71
CA VAL A 62 3.57 4.46 -1.57
C VAL A 62 4.99 5.02 -1.42
N ALA A 63 5.34 5.46 -0.21
CA ALA A 63 6.73 5.77 0.11
C ALA A 63 7.43 4.50 0.62
N LEU A 64 8.42 4.01 -0.12
CA LEU A 64 9.14 2.77 0.15
C LEU A 64 10.56 3.02 0.64
N ASN A 65 11.20 1.97 1.17
CA ASN A 65 12.58 1.94 1.66
C ASN A 65 12.86 2.78 2.92
N GLU A 66 14.11 2.75 3.36
CA GLU A 66 14.63 3.58 4.44
C GLU A 66 14.68 5.06 4.05
N LEU A 67 14.68 5.96 5.03
CA LEU A 67 14.72 7.40 4.81
C LEU A 67 15.89 7.88 3.92
N SER A 68 17.03 7.20 3.97
CA SER A 68 18.21 7.52 3.14
C SER A 68 18.06 7.13 1.67
N GLU A 69 17.18 6.19 1.36
CA GLU A 69 16.95 5.61 0.03
C GLU A 69 15.47 5.64 -0.36
N ILE A 70 14.69 6.51 0.29
CA ILE A 70 13.24 6.57 0.16
C ILE A 70 12.85 6.90 -1.28
N GLU A 71 11.89 6.15 -1.82
CA GLU A 71 11.43 6.30 -3.19
C GLU A 71 9.92 6.07 -3.30
N PRO A 72 9.26 6.69 -4.29
CA PRO A 72 7.85 6.46 -4.53
C PRO A 72 7.62 5.19 -5.36
N LEU A 73 6.59 4.42 -5.00
CA LEU A 73 5.91 3.46 -5.87
C LEU A 73 4.51 4.01 -6.17
N VAL A 74 4.20 4.23 -7.43
CA VAL A 74 2.91 4.74 -7.89
C VAL A 74 2.05 3.55 -8.34
N LEU A 75 0.87 3.43 -7.76
CA LEU A 75 -0.09 2.36 -8.02
C LEU A 75 -1.35 2.96 -8.62
N ILE A 76 -1.84 2.34 -9.68
CA ILE A 76 -3.14 2.68 -10.27
C ILE A 76 -4.19 1.81 -9.59
N ASP A 77 -5.26 2.44 -9.11
CA ASP A 77 -6.28 1.78 -8.30
C ASP A 77 -7.49 1.42 -9.14
N ASP A 78 -7.97 0.18 -8.97
CA ASP A 78 -9.22 -0.26 -9.57
C ASP A 78 -10.35 -0.17 -8.53
N ASN A 79 -10.84 1.05 -8.37
CA ASN A 79 -11.93 1.38 -7.45
C ASN A 79 -13.33 1.03 -8.01
N THR A 80 -13.41 0.22 -9.07
CA THR A 80 -14.70 -0.28 -9.55
C THR A 80 -15.35 -1.20 -8.50
N ALA A 81 -16.65 -1.00 -8.26
CA ALA A 81 -17.35 -1.74 -7.23
C ALA A 81 -17.30 -3.26 -7.48
N PRO A 82 -16.97 -4.09 -6.46
CA PRO A 82 -16.96 -5.54 -6.60
C PRO A 82 -18.37 -6.10 -6.79
N THR A 83 -18.46 -7.35 -7.24
CA THR A 83 -19.75 -8.03 -7.36
C THR A 83 -20.50 -8.12 -6.01
N SER A 84 -21.83 -8.15 -6.06
CA SER A 84 -22.68 -8.12 -4.86
C SER A 84 -22.34 -9.27 -3.90
N GLY A 85 -21.98 -8.90 -2.66
CA GLY A 85 -21.62 -9.86 -1.62
C GLY A 85 -20.11 -10.11 -1.50
N ASN A 86 -19.30 -9.55 -2.40
CA ASN A 86 -17.85 -9.64 -2.37
C ASN A 86 -17.19 -8.33 -1.91
N ALA A 87 -15.94 -8.46 -1.50
CA ALA A 87 -14.95 -7.39 -1.39
C ALA A 87 -13.92 -7.57 -2.51
N LYS A 88 -13.17 -6.51 -2.82
CA LYS A 88 -11.99 -6.56 -3.70
C LYS A 88 -10.74 -6.34 -2.85
N VAL A 89 -9.69 -7.09 -3.11
CA VAL A 89 -8.42 -6.96 -2.38
C VAL A 89 -7.23 -7.12 -3.32
N ARG A 90 -6.20 -6.30 -3.17
CA ARG A 90 -4.87 -6.57 -3.73
C ARG A 90 -3.83 -6.61 -2.61
N PHE A 91 -2.69 -7.23 -2.89
CA PHE A 91 -1.53 -7.20 -2.02
C PHE A 91 -0.39 -6.38 -2.64
N VAL A 92 0.33 -5.64 -1.81
CA VAL A 92 1.52 -4.87 -2.22
C VAL A 92 2.68 -5.26 -1.32
N HIS A 93 3.76 -5.72 -1.94
CA HIS A 93 4.98 -6.04 -1.20
C HIS A 93 5.83 -4.78 -1.03
N ALA A 94 5.75 -4.17 0.16
CA ALA A 94 6.51 -2.97 0.52
C ALA A 94 7.67 -3.21 1.52
N GLY A 95 7.92 -4.46 1.94
CA GLY A 95 9.07 -4.83 2.77
C GLY A 95 10.37 -4.98 1.95
N PRO A 96 11.41 -4.17 2.16
CA PRO A 96 12.55 -4.10 1.25
C PRO A 96 13.59 -5.22 1.41
N ASP A 97 13.63 -5.90 2.56
CA ASP A 97 14.58 -6.99 2.87
C ASP A 97 13.92 -8.37 2.97
N ALA A 98 12.60 -8.45 2.74
CA ALA A 98 11.90 -9.72 2.60
C ALA A 98 12.07 -10.26 1.16
N PRO A 99 12.21 -11.58 0.98
CA PRO A 99 12.21 -12.20 -0.34
C PRO A 99 10.82 -12.08 -0.99
N THR A 100 10.68 -12.56 -2.22
CA THR A 100 9.36 -12.81 -2.82
C THR A 100 8.48 -13.62 -1.87
N VAL A 101 7.19 -13.28 -1.81
CA VAL A 101 6.24 -13.86 -0.86
C VAL A 101 4.96 -14.38 -1.51
N ASP A 102 4.37 -15.37 -0.85
CA ASP A 102 3.02 -15.86 -1.14
C ASP A 102 2.05 -15.42 -0.06
N ILE A 103 0.83 -15.11 -0.45
CA ILE A 103 -0.24 -14.71 0.45
C ILE A 103 -1.30 -15.79 0.41
N THR A 104 -1.51 -16.41 1.57
CA THR A 104 -2.33 -17.61 1.71
C THR A 104 -3.33 -17.45 2.83
N LEU A 105 -4.39 -18.25 2.79
CA LEU A 105 -5.24 -18.52 3.94
C LEU A 105 -4.60 -19.59 4.82
N THR A 106 -5.06 -19.67 6.08
CA THR A 106 -4.59 -20.68 7.04
C THR A 106 -4.85 -22.13 6.62
N ASP A 107 -5.79 -22.37 5.71
CA ASP A 107 -6.06 -23.69 5.13
C ASP A 107 -5.13 -24.07 3.96
N GLY A 108 -4.22 -23.18 3.58
CA GLY A 108 -3.25 -23.37 2.49
C GLY A 108 -3.73 -22.89 1.13
N THR A 109 -4.91 -22.27 1.04
CA THR A 109 -5.38 -21.64 -0.21
C THR A 109 -4.51 -20.41 -0.52
N THR A 110 -3.78 -20.43 -1.64
CA THR A 110 -3.05 -19.26 -2.14
C THR A 110 -3.98 -18.25 -2.78
N LEU A 111 -3.90 -16.99 -2.34
CA LEU A 111 -4.62 -15.84 -2.89
C LEU A 111 -3.75 -15.09 -3.91
N PHE A 112 -2.49 -14.85 -3.55
CA PHE A 112 -1.49 -14.19 -4.38
C PHE A 112 -0.18 -14.97 -4.27
N ASP A 113 0.49 -15.18 -5.39
CA ASP A 113 1.64 -16.08 -5.55
C ASP A 113 2.81 -15.26 -6.10
N ASP A 114 4.02 -15.54 -5.63
CA ASP A 114 5.27 -14.95 -6.14
C ASP A 114 5.30 -13.41 -6.18
N VAL A 115 4.71 -12.71 -5.20
CA VAL A 115 4.71 -11.24 -5.17
C VAL A 115 6.08 -10.72 -4.71
N SER A 116 6.79 -10.03 -5.59
CA SER A 116 8.15 -9.54 -5.34
C SER A 116 8.16 -8.15 -4.70
N PHE A 117 9.27 -7.74 -4.06
CA PHE A 117 9.39 -6.38 -3.52
C PHE A 117 9.11 -5.30 -4.59
N LYS A 118 8.29 -4.31 -4.22
CA LYS A 118 7.72 -3.25 -5.07
C LYS A 118 6.66 -3.70 -6.08
N GLU A 119 6.21 -4.94 -5.99
CA GLU A 119 5.12 -5.44 -6.81
C GLU A 119 3.78 -5.24 -6.09
N ALA A 120 2.76 -4.90 -6.88
CA ALA A 120 1.37 -5.00 -6.51
C ALA A 120 0.76 -6.16 -7.30
N SER A 121 0.05 -7.05 -6.61
CA SER A 121 -0.74 -8.08 -7.27
C SER A 121 -1.88 -7.43 -8.06
N ASP A 122 -2.45 -8.20 -8.98
CA ASP A 122 -3.79 -7.89 -9.48
C ASP A 122 -4.79 -7.90 -8.32
N TYR A 123 -5.89 -7.16 -8.49
CA TYR A 123 -7.02 -7.23 -7.57
C TYR A 123 -7.76 -8.57 -7.70
N LEU A 124 -8.09 -9.15 -6.54
CA LEU A 124 -8.87 -10.36 -6.40
C LEU A 124 -10.21 -10.04 -5.73
N GLU A 125 -11.31 -10.50 -6.31
CA GLU A 125 -12.59 -10.50 -5.61
C GLU A 125 -12.71 -11.72 -4.69
N VAL A 126 -13.09 -11.47 -3.43
CA VAL A 126 -13.34 -12.50 -2.42
C VAL A 126 -14.70 -12.27 -1.77
N PRO A 127 -15.37 -13.33 -1.27
CA PRO A 127 -16.57 -13.14 -0.45
C PRO A 127 -16.33 -12.14 0.69
N ALA A 128 -17.31 -11.33 1.04
CA ALA A 128 -17.20 -10.51 2.23
C ALA A 128 -17.13 -11.40 3.48
N GLY A 129 -16.23 -11.08 4.41
CA GLY A 129 -15.98 -11.92 5.57
C GLY A 129 -14.76 -11.52 6.37
N THR A 130 -14.43 -12.35 7.35
CA THR A 130 -13.22 -12.23 8.16
C THR A 130 -12.24 -13.32 7.74
N TYR A 131 -10.99 -12.95 7.54
CA TYR A 131 -9.94 -13.80 7.01
C TYR A 131 -8.72 -13.81 7.91
N ASP A 132 -8.14 -14.99 8.12
CA ASP A 132 -6.80 -15.13 8.67
C ASP A 132 -5.83 -15.30 7.50
N LEU A 133 -5.01 -14.28 7.27
CA LEU A 133 -4.05 -14.23 6.17
C LEU A 133 -2.65 -14.60 6.65
N GLN A 134 -1.88 -15.23 5.79
CA GLN A 134 -0.48 -15.57 6.03
C GLN A 134 0.38 -15.11 4.86
N VAL A 135 1.39 -14.31 5.15
CA VAL A 135 2.49 -14.06 4.24
C VAL A 135 3.53 -15.14 4.47
N ARG A 136 3.89 -15.85 3.41
CA ARG A 136 4.86 -16.95 3.41
C ARG A 136 6.07 -16.57 2.58
N ASP A 137 7.22 -17.12 2.92
CA ASP A 137 8.42 -16.97 2.10
C ASP A 137 8.28 -17.64 0.73
N GLU A 138 9.22 -17.38 -0.19
CA GLU A 138 9.27 -17.95 -1.56
C GLU A 138 9.18 -19.48 -1.64
N THR A 139 9.37 -20.19 -0.52
CA THR A 139 9.27 -21.66 -0.49
C THR A 139 7.85 -22.13 -0.19
N GLY A 140 6.97 -21.23 0.23
CA GLY A 140 5.64 -21.49 0.77
C GLY A 140 5.66 -22.21 2.12
N ALA A 141 6.82 -22.60 2.65
CA ALA A 141 6.93 -23.48 3.81
C ALA A 141 6.84 -22.71 5.13
N ASN A 142 7.39 -21.50 5.19
CA ASN A 142 7.47 -20.71 6.42
C ASN A 142 6.51 -19.52 6.36
N VAL A 143 5.71 -19.35 7.41
CA VAL A 143 4.92 -18.12 7.60
C VAL A 143 5.84 -17.07 8.21
N VAL A 144 6.03 -15.96 7.49
CA VAL A 144 6.87 -14.83 7.91
C VAL A 144 6.07 -13.72 8.58
N LEU A 145 4.78 -13.62 8.25
CA LEU A 145 3.82 -12.73 8.91
C LEU A 145 2.43 -13.36 8.90
N ALA A 146 1.72 -13.27 10.02
CA ALA A 146 0.34 -13.71 10.16
C ALA A 146 -0.54 -12.51 10.51
N LEU A 147 -1.68 -12.39 9.85
CA LEU A 147 -2.68 -11.36 10.08
C LEU A 147 -3.98 -12.07 10.45
N ASP A 148 -4.36 -12.01 11.71
CA ASP A 148 -5.60 -12.61 12.19
C ASP A 148 -6.75 -11.60 12.08
N ASP A 149 -7.98 -12.11 11.90
CA ASP A 149 -9.21 -11.32 11.94
C ASP A 149 -9.31 -10.15 10.93
N VAL A 150 -8.72 -10.30 9.73
CA VAL A 150 -8.81 -9.29 8.66
C VAL A 150 -10.25 -9.21 8.13
N GLY A 151 -10.96 -8.13 8.46
CA GLY A 151 -12.33 -7.90 8.04
C GLY A 151 -12.42 -7.25 6.65
N LEU A 152 -13.01 -7.96 5.69
CA LEU A 152 -13.26 -7.47 4.33
C LEU A 152 -14.77 -7.29 4.11
N GLY A 153 -15.21 -6.02 4.05
CA GLY A 153 -16.62 -5.66 3.93
C GLY A 153 -17.18 -5.81 2.51
N ALA A 154 -18.46 -6.17 2.39
CA ALA A 154 -19.13 -6.25 1.09
C ALA A 154 -19.16 -4.87 0.40
N GLY A 155 -18.83 -4.82 -0.89
CA GLY A 155 -18.77 -3.58 -1.67
C GLY A 155 -17.54 -2.72 -1.40
N ARG A 156 -16.58 -3.20 -0.60
CA ARG A 156 -15.35 -2.49 -0.24
C ARG A 156 -14.16 -3.01 -1.00
N ILE A 157 -13.16 -2.15 -1.14
CA ILE A 157 -11.92 -2.37 -1.89
C ILE A 157 -10.77 -2.12 -0.93
N TYR A 158 -9.80 -3.03 -0.91
CA TYR A 158 -8.71 -2.98 0.05
C TYR A 158 -7.36 -3.20 -0.63
N THR A 159 -6.36 -2.51 -0.11
CA THR A 159 -4.95 -2.82 -0.37
C THR A 159 -4.30 -3.30 0.91
N VAL A 160 -3.73 -4.52 0.88
CA VAL A 160 -2.92 -5.05 1.98
C VAL A 160 -1.44 -4.83 1.65
N PHE A 161 -0.77 -3.99 2.43
CA PHE A 161 0.67 -3.76 2.29
C PHE A 161 1.43 -4.60 3.31
N ALA A 162 2.46 -5.34 2.89
CA ALA A 162 3.50 -5.81 3.81
C ALA A 162 4.58 -4.73 3.94
N VAL A 163 4.75 -4.16 5.13
CA VAL A 163 5.60 -2.99 5.41
C VAL A 163 6.59 -3.28 6.53
N GLY A 164 7.69 -2.53 6.58
CA GLY A 164 8.76 -2.79 7.55
C GLY A 164 9.73 -3.86 7.06
N PHE A 165 10.58 -4.35 7.97
CA PHE A 165 11.74 -5.17 7.65
C PHE A 165 11.64 -6.57 8.25
N LEU A 166 11.97 -7.60 7.49
CA LEU A 166 12.01 -8.99 7.96
C LEU A 166 13.09 -9.19 9.04
N THR A 167 14.22 -8.49 8.90
CA THR A 167 15.37 -8.62 9.82
C THR A 167 15.80 -7.32 10.48
N GLY A 168 15.13 -6.21 10.15
CA GLY A 168 15.41 -4.85 10.63
C GLY A 168 14.30 -4.25 11.49
N GLU A 169 14.36 -2.93 11.67
CA GLU A 169 13.36 -2.15 12.41
C GLU A 169 12.82 -1.01 11.54
N PRO A 170 11.50 -0.74 11.56
CA PRO A 170 10.48 -1.51 12.29
C PRO A 170 10.30 -2.91 11.69
N ALA A 171 10.02 -3.90 12.54
CA ALA A 171 9.78 -5.27 12.10
C ALA A 171 8.66 -5.36 11.07
N LEU A 172 8.71 -6.39 10.22
CA LEU A 172 7.72 -6.66 9.19
C LEU A 172 6.33 -6.76 9.81
N ASP A 173 5.40 -5.99 9.26
CA ASP A 173 4.01 -5.89 9.68
C ASP A 173 3.14 -5.72 8.43
N ALA A 174 1.81 -5.71 8.62
CA ALA A 174 0.88 -5.44 7.56
C ALA A 174 0.01 -4.22 7.85
N LEU A 175 -0.26 -3.46 6.79
CA LEU A 175 -1.22 -2.37 6.78
C LEU A 175 -2.36 -2.74 5.84
N VAL A 176 -3.56 -2.90 6.39
CA VAL A 176 -4.79 -3.06 5.60
C VAL A 176 -5.42 -1.69 5.42
N ALA A 177 -5.39 -1.18 4.19
CA ALA A 177 -6.01 0.08 3.80
C ALA A 177 -7.31 -0.20 3.04
N GLU A 178 -8.36 0.56 3.35
CA GLU A 178 -9.54 0.66 2.48
C GLU A 178 -9.23 1.71 1.41
N ASP A 179 -9.51 1.40 0.15
CA ASP A 179 -9.35 2.32 -0.97
C ASP A 179 -10.69 3.08 -1.14
N ASN A 180 -10.71 4.39 -0.82
CA ASN A 180 -11.96 5.17 -0.63
C ASN A 180 -11.91 6.66 -0.99
#